data_AF-A0AB39IR76-F1
#
_entry.id   AF-A0AB39IR76-F1
#
_cell.length_a   1.000
_cell.length_b   1.000
_cell.length_c   1.000
_cell.angle_alpha   90.00
_cell.angle_beta   90.00
_cell.angle_gamma   90.00
#
_symmetry.space_group_name_H-M   'P 1'
#
loop_
_entity.id
_entity.type
_entity.pdbx_description
1 polymer ?
#
loop_
_entity_poly.entity_id
_entity_poly.type
_entity_poly.pdbx_seq_one_letter_code
_entity_poly.pdbx_strand_id
1 'polypeptide(L)'
;MNLIIEKILNETNDITIDIDGYVPLDIKFSAPIGLPPLYWRVGDGKKSLLELAVLPESGTLSDITLVMLNPCSIQKVDSIPVKLSDDKLGNPIINLDSWNLLDRDEFSQRFIDDFDLDIKAVISPTSILLIIDGSNKITDWIKCSDTFYVGTNDKRNITHLFLDKLTQEEIERFYEAIG
;
A
#
# COMPACT_ATOMS: atom_id res chain seq x y z
N MET A 1 -0.94 -14.69 -4.65
CA MET A 1 -0.78 -13.84 -5.85
C MET A 1 0.09 -12.66 -5.44
N ASN A 2 0.56 -11.83 -6.38
CA ASN A 2 1.28 -10.62 -6.05
C ASN A 2 0.76 -9.48 -6.93
N LEU A 3 0.78 -8.26 -6.41
CA LEU A 3 0.39 -7.07 -7.17
C LEU A 3 1.56 -6.56 -8.01
N ILE A 4 1.52 -6.80 -9.32
CA ILE A 4 2.62 -6.49 -10.26
C ILE A 4 2.42 -5.11 -10.88
N ILE A 5 3.49 -4.30 -10.87
CA ILE A 5 3.52 -3.02 -11.59
C ILE A 5 3.90 -3.25 -13.06
N GLU A 6 2.99 -2.93 -13.97
CA GLU A 6 3.18 -2.99 -15.42
C GLU A 6 4.04 -1.82 -15.90
N LYS A 7 3.71 -0.60 -15.48
CA LYS A 7 4.42 0.64 -15.86
C LYS A 7 4.24 1.73 -14.81
N ILE A 8 4.99 2.81 -14.95
CA ILE A 8 4.88 4.02 -14.11
C ILE A 8 4.43 5.16 -15.04
N LEU A 9 3.38 5.87 -14.66
CA LEU A 9 3.00 7.11 -15.32
C LEU A 9 3.76 8.26 -14.65
N ASN A 10 4.52 9.03 -15.42
CA ASN A 10 5.29 10.18 -14.94
C ASN A 10 4.39 11.39 -14.65
N GLU A 11 3.30 11.15 -13.92
CA GLU A 11 2.36 12.13 -13.40
C GLU A 11 2.29 11.87 -11.90
N THR A 12 2.42 12.93 -11.10
CA THR A 12 2.25 12.84 -9.65
C THR A 12 0.85 13.32 -9.31
N ASN A 13 0.06 12.48 -8.66
CA ASN A 13 -1.22 12.90 -8.12
C ASN A 13 -1.02 13.57 -6.77
N ASP A 14 -1.95 14.45 -6.40
CA ASP A 14 -2.07 14.91 -5.02
C ASP A 14 -2.54 13.72 -4.17
N ILE A 15 -1.59 13.12 -3.44
CA ILE A 15 -1.88 12.01 -2.53
C ILE A 15 -2.27 12.59 -1.18
N THR A 16 -3.42 12.16 -0.66
CA THR A 16 -3.81 12.43 0.72
C THR A 16 -3.48 11.22 1.58
N ILE A 17 -2.79 11.44 2.69
CA ILE A 17 -2.54 10.42 3.72
C ILE A 17 -3.37 10.83 4.93
N ASP A 18 -4.18 9.91 5.45
CA ASP A 18 -5.00 10.09 6.64
C ASP A 18 -4.68 9.00 7.66
N ILE A 19 -4.43 9.43 8.89
CA ILE A 19 -4.15 8.59 10.05
C ILE A 19 -4.91 9.23 11.20
N ASP A 20 -6.11 8.73 11.48
CA ASP A 20 -7.13 9.44 12.29
C ASP A 20 -7.31 8.85 13.70
N GLY A 21 -6.67 7.72 14.00
CA GLY A 21 -6.83 7.00 15.27
C GLY A 21 -7.93 5.94 15.27
N TYR A 22 -8.68 5.82 14.17
CA TYR A 22 -9.69 4.78 13.95
C TYR A 22 -9.26 3.76 12.90
N VAL A 23 -8.76 4.22 11.75
CA VAL A 23 -8.12 3.37 10.74
C VAL A 23 -6.61 3.61 10.79
N PRO A 24 -5.78 2.55 10.89
CA PRO A 24 -4.33 2.71 11.01
C PRO A 24 -3.70 3.55 9.91
N LEU A 25 -4.16 3.39 8.66
CA LEU A 25 -3.66 4.18 7.54
C LEU A 25 -4.66 4.16 6.40
N ASP A 26 -4.93 5.33 5.82
CA ASP A 26 -5.66 5.48 4.57
C ASP A 26 -4.93 6.44 3.61
N ILE A 27 -4.59 5.97 2.42
CA ILE A 27 -3.88 6.74 1.40
C ILE A 27 -4.79 6.84 0.18
N LYS A 28 -5.14 8.06 -0.23
CA LYS A 28 -5.96 8.33 -1.42
C LYS A 28 -5.14 9.00 -2.51
N PHE A 29 -5.10 8.40 -3.70
CA PHE A 29 -4.43 8.95 -4.88
C PHE A 29 -5.37 9.79 -5.74
N SER A 30 -6.59 9.30 -5.95
CA SER A 30 -7.60 9.93 -6.80
C SER A 30 -8.96 9.34 -6.49
N ALA A 31 -9.99 10.19 -6.52
CA ALA A 31 -11.36 9.70 -6.36
C ALA A 31 -11.70 8.75 -7.52
N PRO A 32 -12.29 7.57 -7.25
CA PRO A 32 -12.74 6.68 -8.30
C PRO A 32 -13.83 7.37 -9.14
N ILE A 33 -13.60 7.49 -10.44
CA ILE A 33 -14.60 7.91 -11.41
C ILE A 33 -14.94 6.68 -12.25
N GLY A 34 -16.24 6.40 -12.43
CA GLY A 34 -16.69 5.29 -13.25
C GLY A 34 -16.90 4.01 -12.44
N LEU A 35 -16.27 2.92 -12.88
CA LEU A 35 -16.52 1.60 -12.30
C LEU A 35 -15.98 1.48 -10.87
N PRO A 36 -16.64 0.67 -10.02
CA PRO A 36 -16.13 0.36 -8.69
C PRO A 36 -14.72 -0.26 -8.74
N PRO A 37 -13.81 0.09 -7.83
CA PRO A 37 -12.43 -0.40 -7.84
C PRO A 37 -12.32 -1.90 -7.63
N LEU A 38 -11.22 -2.47 -8.11
CA LEU A 38 -10.74 -3.81 -7.83
C LEU A 38 -9.87 -3.76 -6.57
N TYR A 39 -9.86 -4.82 -5.77
CA TYR A 39 -9.13 -4.86 -4.51
C TYR A 39 -8.19 -6.05 -4.46
N TRP A 40 -6.94 -5.78 -4.11
CA TRP A 40 -6.01 -6.80 -3.64
C TRP A 40 -5.93 -6.70 -2.12
N ARG A 41 -6.20 -7.80 -1.42
CA ARG A 41 -6.26 -7.86 0.04
C ARG A 41 -5.21 -8.82 0.56
N VAL A 42 -4.35 -8.33 1.44
CA VAL A 42 -3.24 -9.10 2.03
C VAL A 42 -3.31 -9.06 3.55
N GLY A 43 -2.62 -10.00 4.21
CA GLY A 43 -2.65 -10.18 5.66
C GLY A 43 -3.14 -11.58 6.03
N ASP A 44 -3.93 -11.69 7.09
CA ASP A 44 -4.59 -12.94 7.51
C ASP A 44 -6.13 -12.80 7.57
N GLY A 45 -6.64 -11.62 7.18
CA GLY A 45 -8.06 -11.27 7.18
C GLY A 45 -8.70 -11.21 8.57
N LYS A 46 -7.91 -11.33 9.65
CA LYS A 46 -8.43 -11.42 11.03
C LYS A 46 -7.73 -10.50 12.01
N LYS A 47 -6.40 -10.47 12.00
CA LYS A 47 -5.55 -9.62 12.84
C LYS A 47 -4.77 -8.62 11.99
N SER A 48 -4.63 -8.87 10.70
CA SER A 48 -3.96 -8.00 9.75
C SER A 48 -4.71 -8.00 8.43
N LEU A 49 -4.96 -6.81 7.89
CA LEU A 49 -5.59 -6.62 6.61
C LEU A 49 -5.12 -5.29 6.01
N LEU A 50 -4.51 -5.39 4.84
CA LEU A 50 -4.15 -4.26 4.00
C LEU A 50 -4.85 -4.45 2.65
N GLU A 51 -5.51 -3.39 2.19
CA GLU A 51 -6.28 -3.38 0.95
C GLU A 51 -5.65 -2.36 -0.01
N LEU A 52 -5.36 -2.80 -1.23
CA LEU A 52 -4.91 -1.93 -2.32
C LEU A 52 -6.01 -1.90 -3.37
N ALA A 53 -6.60 -0.73 -3.55
CA ALA A 53 -7.65 -0.48 -4.52
C ALA A 53 -7.06 -0.02 -5.86
N VAL A 54 -7.55 -0.59 -6.94
CA VAL A 54 -7.08 -0.36 -8.31
C VAL A 54 -8.26 -0.03 -9.21
N LEU A 55 -8.14 1.03 -10.02
CA LEU A 55 -9.16 1.37 -10.99
C LEU A 55 -9.16 0.37 -12.15
N PRO A 56 -10.30 -0.28 -12.47
CA PRO A 56 -10.36 -1.33 -13.50
C PRO A 56 -10.14 -0.82 -14.92
N GLU A 57 -10.28 0.49 -15.15
CA GLU A 57 -10.19 1.10 -16.48
C GLU A 57 -8.73 1.44 -16.86
N SER A 58 -7.91 1.79 -15.87
CA SER A 58 -6.56 2.31 -16.06
C SER A 58 -5.47 1.46 -15.40
N GLY A 59 -5.82 0.62 -14.44
CA GLY A 59 -4.87 -0.06 -13.57
C GLY A 59 -4.20 0.85 -12.54
N THR A 60 -4.61 2.12 -12.41
CA THR A 60 -4.02 3.05 -11.43
C THR A 60 -4.43 2.64 -10.02
N LEU A 61 -3.49 2.73 -9.06
CA LEU A 61 -3.85 2.71 -7.64
C LEU A 61 -4.80 3.90 -7.35
N SER A 62 -5.93 3.63 -6.71
CA SER A 62 -6.85 4.68 -6.24
C SER A 62 -6.68 4.93 -4.76
N ASP A 63 -6.60 3.85 -3.97
CA ASP A 63 -6.57 3.91 -2.51
C ASP A 63 -5.70 2.77 -1.95
N ILE A 64 -5.10 3.02 -0.79
CA ILE A 64 -4.42 1.99 0.01
C ILE A 64 -4.87 2.16 1.45
N THR A 65 -5.47 1.13 2.03
CA THR A 65 -6.02 1.19 3.38
C THR A 65 -5.46 0.05 4.21
N LEU A 66 -4.72 0.38 5.27
CA LEU A 66 -4.38 -0.59 6.32
C LEU A 66 -5.55 -0.62 7.29
N VAL A 67 -6.41 -1.63 7.15
CA VAL A 67 -7.64 -1.77 7.94
C VAL A 67 -7.33 -2.17 9.37
N MET A 68 -6.39 -3.10 9.54
CA MET A 68 -5.96 -3.57 10.87
C MET A 68 -4.56 -4.17 10.78
N LEU A 69 -3.83 -4.13 11.89
CA LEU A 69 -2.51 -4.74 12.02
C LEU A 69 -2.37 -5.39 13.39
N ASN A 70 -1.72 -6.54 13.44
CA ASN A 70 -1.42 -7.19 14.71
C ASN A 70 -0.37 -6.36 15.46
N PRO A 71 -0.61 -5.91 16.71
CA PRO A 71 0.36 -5.14 17.47
C PRO A 71 1.72 -5.86 17.64
N CYS A 72 1.71 -7.20 17.67
CA CYS A 72 2.95 -8.00 17.73
C CYS A 72 3.80 -7.94 16.44
N SER A 73 3.24 -7.43 15.34
CA SER A 73 3.94 -7.23 14.07
C SER A 73 4.59 -5.85 13.94
N ILE A 74 4.53 -5.04 15.00
CA ILE A 74 5.14 -3.71 15.05
C ILE A 74 6.53 -3.78 15.65
N GLN A 75 7.50 -3.18 14.95
CA GLN A 75 8.84 -2.96 15.43
C GLN A 75 9.12 -1.46 15.52
N LYS A 76 9.42 -0.97 16.73
CA LYS A 76 9.86 0.43 16.93
C LYS A 76 11.37 0.53 16.73
N VAL A 77 11.81 1.57 16.01
CA VAL A 77 13.22 1.88 15.75
C VAL A 77 13.45 3.38 15.82
N ASP A 78 14.68 3.80 16.08
CA ASP A 78 15.01 5.24 16.12
C ASP A 78 15.00 5.86 14.71
N SER A 79 15.35 5.08 13.69
CA SER A 79 15.32 5.49 12.28
C SER A 79 15.14 4.28 11.37
N ILE A 80 14.50 4.49 10.21
CA ILE A 80 14.30 3.45 9.20
C ILE A 80 15.38 3.61 8.11
N PRO A 81 16.29 2.63 7.93
CA PRO A 81 17.40 2.75 6.98
C PRO A 81 16.95 2.43 5.55
N VAL A 82 16.05 3.24 4.98
CA VAL A 82 15.62 3.12 3.58
C VAL A 82 16.56 3.92 2.69
N LYS A 83 17.09 3.29 1.64
CA LYS A 83 17.81 3.98 0.57
C LYS A 83 16.83 4.30 -0.55
N LEU A 84 16.33 5.54 -0.54
CA LEU A 84 15.47 6.05 -1.60
C LEU A 84 16.33 6.46 -2.80
N SER A 85 15.80 6.25 -4.00
CA SER A 85 16.29 6.86 -5.23
C SER A 85 15.16 7.68 -5.84
N ASP A 86 15.49 8.85 -6.39
CA ASP A 86 14.53 9.71 -7.10
C ASP A 86 14.40 9.35 -8.59
N ASP A 87 15.02 8.26 -9.04
CA ASP A 87 15.06 7.88 -10.46
C ASP A 87 13.68 7.45 -11.02
N LYS A 88 12.72 7.13 -10.15
CA LYS A 88 11.37 6.66 -10.53
C LYS A 88 10.31 7.47 -9.79
N LEU A 89 9.80 8.50 -10.45
CA LEU A 89 8.74 9.37 -9.96
C LEU A 89 7.43 9.11 -10.72
N GLY A 90 6.34 8.91 -10.00
CA GLY A 90 5.00 8.88 -10.58
C GLY A 90 4.07 7.82 -10.00
N ASN A 91 2.95 7.61 -10.69
CA ASN A 91 1.90 6.70 -10.26
C ASN A 91 2.11 5.29 -10.84
N PRO A 92 2.12 4.24 -10.01
CA PRO A 92 2.22 2.87 -10.49
C PRO A 92 0.92 2.42 -11.16
N ILE A 93 1.06 1.77 -12.32
CA ILE A 93 -0.01 1.08 -13.04
C ILE A 93 0.13 -0.41 -12.82
N ILE A 94 -0.90 -1.00 -12.25
CA ILE A 94 -0.99 -2.41 -11.89
C ILE A 94 -1.44 -3.22 -13.10
N ASN A 95 -0.79 -4.37 -13.31
CA ASN A 95 -1.25 -5.37 -14.26
C ASN A 95 -2.55 -6.01 -13.74
N LEU A 96 -3.61 -5.92 -14.54
CA LEU A 96 -4.95 -6.40 -14.18
C LEU A 96 -5.25 -7.83 -14.62
N ASP A 97 -4.32 -8.55 -15.26
CA ASP A 97 -4.53 -9.88 -15.84
C ASP A 97 -4.94 -10.93 -14.79
N SER A 98 -4.66 -10.66 -13.51
CA SER A 98 -5.05 -11.52 -12.40
C SER A 98 -6.54 -11.43 -12.05
N TRP A 99 -7.23 -10.36 -12.45
CA TRP A 99 -8.68 -10.23 -12.25
C TRP A 99 -9.45 -10.81 -13.42
N ASN A 100 -10.43 -11.66 -13.12
CA ASN A 100 -11.34 -12.19 -14.13
C ASN A 100 -12.44 -11.16 -14.43
N LEU A 101 -12.18 -10.24 -15.36
CA LEU A 101 -13.09 -9.14 -15.70
C LEU A 101 -14.27 -9.53 -16.60
N LEU A 102 -14.52 -10.84 -16.81
CA LEU A 102 -15.53 -11.35 -17.74
C LEU A 102 -16.97 -11.14 -17.26
N ASP A 103 -17.21 -11.05 -15.95
CA ASP A 103 -18.56 -10.85 -15.39
C ASP A 103 -18.51 -9.76 -14.29
N ARG A 104 -18.64 -8.49 -14.73
CA ARG A 104 -18.40 -7.31 -13.87
C ARG A 104 -19.50 -7.07 -12.81
N ASP A 105 -20.59 -7.82 -12.87
CA ASP A 105 -21.72 -7.68 -11.94
C ASP A 105 -21.55 -8.55 -10.68
N GLU A 106 -20.62 -9.51 -10.68
CA GLU A 106 -20.36 -10.36 -9.52
C GLU A 106 -19.39 -9.66 -8.54
N PHE A 107 -19.92 -9.22 -7.39
CA PHE A 107 -19.15 -8.48 -6.38
C PHE A 107 -17.87 -9.18 -5.93
N SER A 108 -17.90 -10.52 -5.80
CA SER A 108 -16.76 -11.34 -5.38
C SER A 108 -15.56 -11.24 -6.34
N GLN A 109 -15.79 -11.07 -7.65
CA GLN A 109 -14.75 -11.00 -8.68
C GLN A 109 -13.90 -9.73 -8.57
N ARG A 110 -14.32 -8.76 -7.75
CA ARG A 110 -13.54 -7.54 -7.49
C ARG A 110 -12.36 -7.79 -6.57
N PHE A 111 -12.36 -8.89 -5.81
CA PHE A 111 -11.39 -9.14 -4.75
C PHE A 111 -10.42 -10.25 -5.14
N ILE A 112 -9.13 -9.99 -4.97
CA ILE A 112 -8.09 -11.02 -4.90
C ILE A 112 -7.58 -11.06 -3.47
N ASP A 113 -7.76 -12.20 -2.82
CA ASP A 113 -7.40 -12.41 -1.43
C ASP A 113 -6.12 -13.24 -1.32
N ASP A 114 -5.09 -12.65 -0.74
CA ASP A 114 -3.81 -13.29 -0.44
C ASP A 114 -3.58 -13.28 1.08
N PHE A 115 -4.42 -14.06 1.78
CA PHE A 115 -4.40 -14.14 3.24
C PHE A 115 -3.31 -15.06 3.83
N ASP A 116 -2.32 -15.40 3.01
CA ASP A 116 -1.11 -16.15 3.41
C ASP A 116 0.12 -15.25 3.52
N LEU A 117 -0.03 -13.93 3.37
CA LEU A 117 1.06 -12.95 3.41
C LEU A 117 1.09 -12.20 4.75
N ASP A 118 2.24 -12.22 5.42
CA ASP A 118 2.45 -11.44 6.63
C ASP A 118 2.61 -9.94 6.32
N ILE A 119 2.01 -9.09 7.17
CA ILE A 119 2.25 -7.65 7.20
C ILE A 119 3.02 -7.29 8.46
N LYS A 120 4.13 -6.55 8.30
CA LYS A 120 4.91 -5.99 9.42
C LYS A 120 5.04 -4.48 9.26
N ALA A 121 5.04 -3.77 10.39
CA ALA A 121 5.28 -2.33 10.41
C ALA A 121 6.57 -2.05 11.18
N VAL A 122 7.51 -1.35 10.53
CA VAL A 122 8.67 -0.76 11.20
C VAL A 122 8.38 0.73 11.35
N ILE A 123 8.39 1.23 12.58
CA ILE A 123 7.94 2.58 12.90
C ILE A 123 9.07 3.35 13.58
N SER A 124 9.31 4.56 13.10
CA SER A 124 10.19 5.56 13.70
C SER A 124 9.38 6.80 14.08
N PRO A 125 9.98 7.79 14.77
CA PRO A 125 9.26 9.00 15.16
C PRO A 125 8.65 9.82 14.02
N THR A 126 9.08 9.63 12.77
CA THR A 126 8.65 10.43 11.61
C THR A 126 8.28 9.61 10.37
N SER A 127 8.32 8.28 10.46
CA SER A 127 8.20 7.44 9.28
C SER A 127 7.64 6.06 9.63
N ILE A 128 6.87 5.48 8.72
CA ILE A 128 6.30 4.14 8.82
C ILE A 128 6.70 3.36 7.57
N LEU A 129 7.28 2.18 7.76
CA LEU A 129 7.54 1.21 6.68
C LEU A 129 6.64 0.00 6.89
N LEU A 130 5.71 -0.22 5.97
CA LEU A 130 4.97 -1.46 5.86
C LEU A 130 5.72 -2.44 4.96
N ILE A 131 5.90 -3.66 5.45
CA ILE A 131 6.54 -4.78 4.78
C ILE A 131 5.48 -5.84 4.53
N ILE A 132 5.21 -6.12 3.25
CA ILE A 132 4.29 -7.15 2.76
C ILE A 132 5.14 -8.35 2.35
N ASP A 133 4.99 -9.46 3.07
CA ASP A 133 5.81 -10.67 2.88
C ASP A 133 7.32 -10.37 2.91
N GLY A 134 7.85 -10.27 4.13
CA GLY A 134 9.23 -9.89 4.44
C GLY A 134 10.33 -10.84 3.94
N SER A 135 9.99 -11.85 3.13
CA SER A 135 10.96 -12.67 2.41
C SER A 135 11.53 -11.99 1.16
N ASN A 136 10.84 -10.97 0.62
CA ASN A 136 11.20 -10.34 -0.64
C ASN A 136 12.16 -9.16 -0.46
N LYS A 137 13.30 -9.21 -1.17
CA LYS A 137 14.26 -8.11 -1.20
C LYS A 137 13.76 -6.97 -2.09
N ILE A 138 13.78 -5.75 -1.57
CA ILE A 138 13.52 -4.53 -2.34
C ILE A 138 14.63 -4.34 -3.37
N THR A 139 14.24 -4.14 -4.62
CA THR A 139 15.15 -3.77 -5.72
C THR A 139 14.97 -2.34 -6.15
N ASP A 140 13.76 -1.78 -5.97
CA ASP A 140 13.41 -0.46 -6.47
C ASP A 140 12.39 0.25 -5.57
N TRP A 141 12.43 1.58 -5.61
CA TRP A 141 11.43 2.47 -5.01
C TRP A 141 10.80 3.34 -6.10
N ILE A 142 9.50 3.55 -6.00
CA ILE A 142 8.74 4.48 -6.82
C ILE A 142 8.25 5.58 -5.89
N LYS A 143 8.70 6.81 -6.13
CA LYS A 143 8.23 7.98 -5.42
C LYS A 143 6.87 8.38 -5.99
N CYS A 144 5.83 8.28 -5.17
CA CYS A 144 4.46 8.64 -5.58
C CYS A 144 4.08 10.04 -5.09
N SER A 145 4.63 10.47 -3.95
CA SER A 145 4.59 11.85 -3.46
C SER A 145 5.86 12.18 -2.67
N ASP A 146 5.95 13.38 -2.08
CA ASP A 146 7.07 13.75 -1.21
C ASP A 146 7.10 13.01 0.14
N THR A 147 6.01 12.33 0.50
CA THR A 147 5.81 11.62 1.76
C THR A 147 5.50 10.14 1.56
N PHE A 148 5.30 9.66 0.32
CA PHE A 148 4.89 8.29 0.05
C PHE A 148 5.66 7.63 -1.10
N TYR A 149 6.10 6.39 -0.83
CA TYR A 149 6.87 5.57 -1.76
C TYR A 149 6.36 4.14 -1.78
N VAL A 150 6.37 3.54 -2.98
CA VAL A 150 6.04 2.13 -3.19
C VAL A 150 7.32 1.37 -3.51
N GLY A 151 7.64 0.34 -2.72
CA GLY A 151 8.82 -0.50 -2.89
C GLY A 151 8.48 -1.81 -3.60
N THR A 152 9.32 -2.17 -4.58
CA THR A 152 9.13 -3.39 -5.38
C THR A 152 10.32 -4.33 -5.35
N ASN A 153 10.06 -5.62 -5.61
CA ASN A 153 11.09 -6.62 -5.90
C ASN A 153 11.46 -6.65 -7.39
N ASP A 154 12.38 -7.55 -7.76
CA ASP A 154 12.93 -7.76 -9.11
C ASP A 154 11.85 -8.08 -10.16
N LYS A 155 10.75 -8.70 -9.72
CA LYS A 155 9.58 -9.02 -10.52
C LYS A 155 8.54 -7.89 -10.55
N ARG A 156 8.86 -6.71 -9.99
CA ARG A 156 8.00 -5.53 -9.90
C ARG A 156 6.74 -5.76 -9.06
N ASN A 157 6.76 -6.74 -8.15
CA ASN A 157 5.69 -6.91 -7.18
C ASN A 157 5.79 -5.82 -6.12
N ILE A 158 4.66 -5.25 -5.73
CA ILE A 158 4.58 -4.39 -4.55
C ILE A 158 4.83 -5.23 -3.31
N THR A 159 5.85 -4.85 -2.56
CA THR A 159 6.29 -5.58 -1.35
C THR A 159 6.43 -4.66 -0.15
N HIS A 160 6.59 -3.35 -0.38
CA HIS A 160 6.81 -2.39 0.70
C HIS A 160 6.06 -1.11 0.41
N LEU A 161 5.56 -0.46 1.47
CA LEU A 161 4.99 0.87 1.43
C LEU A 161 5.74 1.71 2.46
N PHE A 162 6.30 2.84 2.03
CA PHE A 162 7.08 3.70 2.90
C PHE A 162 6.44 5.09 2.97
N LEU A 163 6.08 5.47 4.19
CA LEU A 163 5.58 6.78 4.56
C LEU A 163 6.68 7.52 5.30
N ASP A 164 6.99 8.73 4.85
CA ASP A 164 8.03 9.56 5.42
C ASP A 164 7.53 10.96 5.74
N LYS A 165 8.25 11.65 6.63
CA LYS A 165 7.92 13.01 7.11
C LYS A 165 6.56 13.12 7.80
N LEU A 166 6.13 12.05 8.46
CA LEU A 166 4.97 12.06 9.34
C LEU A 166 5.25 12.91 10.59
N THR A 167 4.20 13.56 11.07
CA THR A 167 4.17 14.27 12.34
C THR A 167 4.08 13.30 13.52
N GLN A 168 4.44 13.76 14.70
CA GLN A 168 4.30 12.97 15.92
C GLN A 168 2.83 12.60 16.19
N GLU A 169 1.90 13.51 15.92
CA GLU A 169 0.45 13.28 16.10
C GLU A 169 -0.06 12.16 15.18
N GLU A 170 0.38 12.12 13.91
CA GLU A 170 0.06 11.02 13.00
C GLU A 170 0.63 9.69 13.49
N ILE A 171 1.85 9.67 14.01
CA ILE A 171 2.44 8.45 14.60
C ILE A 171 1.66 7.99 15.84
N GLU A 172 1.24 8.91 16.70
CA GLU A 172 0.42 8.60 17.89
C GLU A 172 -0.94 8.02 17.48
N ARG A 173 -1.63 8.65 16.52
CA ARG A 173 -2.89 8.16 15.96
C ARG A 173 -2.75 6.79 15.29
N PHE A 174 -1.63 6.51 14.63
CA PHE A 174 -1.36 5.19 14.08
C PHE A 174 -1.37 4.11 15.17
N TYR A 175 -0.74 4.38 16.33
CA TYR A 175 -0.76 3.46 17.46
C TYR A 175 -2.15 3.33 18.08
N GLU A 176 -2.89 4.44 18.23
CA GLU A 176 -4.26 4.44 18.75
C GLU A 176 -5.19 3.54 17.93
N ALA A 177 -5.08 3.61 16.59
CA ALA A 177 -5.90 2.81 15.69
C ALA A 177 -5.60 1.31 15.74
N ILE A 178 -4.40 0.91 16.18
CA ILE A 178 -3.99 -0.50 16.24
C ILE A 178 -4.31 -1.15 17.59
N GLY A 179 -4.40 -0.37 18.66
CA GLY A 179 -4.71 -0.84 20.02
C GLY A 179 -3.48 -1.19 20.85
#